data_AF-A0A0X9W8I9-F1
#
_entry.id   AF-A0A0X9W8I9-F1
#
_cell.length_a   1.000
_cell.length_b   1.000
_cell.length_c   1.000
_cell.angle_alpha   90.00
_cell.angle_beta   90.00
_cell.angle_gamma   90.00
#
_symmetry.space_group_name_H-M   'P 1'
#
loop_
_entity.id
_entity.type
_entity.pdbx_description
1 polymer ?
#
loop_
_entity_poly.entity_id
_entity_poly.type
_entity_poly.pdbx_seq_one_letter_code
_entity_poly.pdbx_strand_id
1 'polypeptide(L)'
;MTYMEKNNHTQYEKRIQQIECSGQPVLIGEKQQLQRIQFLLSKHMSTRITARKLRELIADSKDDLKLLVIGDVYADKATFINTLLNRHVMPSEYHGVSYVHTIIHYGEEESVTAHFLDGQVAQFSLGQVELFAISDTFSSQMMRSGLDYVDIVLKHDLLKAVTIFDTPSYQKSVFVKESFLKRSQAVVWLANHQFKGLPSERALLARIGQEQKEMLFLLNEDPYNLSSEILEKQDFFGAFKQLSVSFQALQEAVEKDEHALYQSSNFDQLFAYIQMCRLDNEAFSNLIHQRFFEWVDRFILEIRSLVQRDPYLEAYSMLREFMDESDDAVYQSKEQEHKIHELEKTFEQLKKEYHQLETSYQLVEFLKAHTAELPKSKKLIQLYTEYASFVQQYKRGVSQQLFTDPEPKREEVVRYEQQFITYFKEQKSALLHEIQQLFIEIEKQILEIENQSEYRVVRLEKAAKRLQAFDPIVQAKTEITSILEQKTMYEDVPHLLKRIKEINMDYAPVITYFEEKKKQLAVEDVQQKQAVYQDILDELLLEMTY
;
A
#
# COMPACT_ATOMS: atom_id res chain seq x y z
N MET A 1 54.06 9.31 -7.92
CA MET A 1 54.42 10.31 -8.94
C MET A 1 53.24 11.24 -9.11
N THR A 2 53.46 12.49 -8.79
CA THR A 2 52.48 13.58 -8.78
C THR A 2 52.06 13.89 -10.23
N TYR A 3 50.79 13.68 -10.56
CA TYR A 3 50.22 14.16 -11.83
C TYR A 3 50.23 15.68 -11.81
N MET A 4 51.10 16.29 -12.61
CA MET A 4 51.00 17.71 -12.93
C MET A 4 49.78 17.91 -13.84
N GLU A 5 48.86 18.75 -13.40
CA GLU A 5 47.81 19.34 -14.23
C GLU A 5 48.45 20.09 -15.41
N LYS A 6 48.49 19.47 -16.58
CA LYS A 6 48.68 20.18 -17.84
C LYS A 6 47.32 20.71 -18.28
N ASN A 7 47.17 22.03 -18.26
CA ASN A 7 46.04 22.78 -18.82
C ASN A 7 46.02 22.75 -20.36
N ASN A 8 46.03 21.56 -20.96
CA ASN A 8 45.70 21.36 -22.37
C ASN A 8 44.46 20.48 -22.43
N HIS A 9 43.29 21.11 -22.65
CA HIS A 9 42.09 20.34 -22.94
C HIS A 9 42.29 19.58 -24.24
N THR A 10 42.20 18.25 -24.17
CA THR A 10 42.29 17.37 -25.34
C THR A 10 41.21 17.74 -26.36
N GLN A 11 41.37 17.35 -27.63
CA GLN A 11 40.34 17.62 -28.65
C GLN A 11 38.97 17.05 -28.27
N TYR A 12 38.96 15.90 -27.58
CA TYR A 12 37.77 15.31 -26.98
C TYR A 12 37.10 16.25 -25.96
N GLU A 13 37.86 16.78 -24.99
CA GLU A 13 37.32 17.68 -23.97
C GLU A 13 36.76 18.97 -24.58
N LYS A 14 37.48 19.56 -25.53
CA LYS A 14 37.01 20.75 -26.26
C LYS A 14 35.68 20.48 -26.96
N ARG A 15 35.52 19.30 -27.55
CA ARG A 15 34.30 18.94 -28.27
C ARG A 15 33.11 18.77 -27.33
N ILE A 16 33.31 18.13 -26.18
CA ILE A 16 32.25 17.92 -25.19
C ILE A 16 31.86 19.21 -24.46
N GLN A 17 32.80 20.10 -24.19
CA GLN A 17 32.51 21.41 -23.59
C GLN A 17 31.66 22.31 -24.50
N GLN A 18 31.64 22.06 -25.81
CA GLN A 18 30.80 22.79 -26.77
C GLN A 18 29.32 22.37 -26.74
N ILE A 19 28.92 21.39 -25.93
CA ILE A 19 27.52 20.99 -25.88
C ILE A 19 26.70 22.04 -25.14
N GLU A 20 25.87 22.77 -25.88
CA GLU A 20 24.90 23.68 -25.30
C GLU A 20 23.90 22.91 -24.42
N CYS A 21 23.86 23.28 -23.14
CA CYS A 21 22.89 22.79 -22.17
C CYS A 21 21.71 23.77 -22.14
N SER A 22 20.64 23.47 -22.89
CA SER A 22 19.39 24.24 -22.84
C SER A 22 18.69 24.10 -21.48
N GLY A 23 18.93 22.98 -20.76
CA GLY A 23 18.97 22.86 -19.29
C GLY A 23 17.74 23.20 -18.47
N GLN A 24 16.69 23.81 -19.04
CA GLN A 24 15.48 24.14 -18.31
C GLN A 24 14.48 22.99 -18.43
N PRO A 25 14.13 22.31 -17.31
CA PRO A 25 13.10 21.28 -17.36
C PRO A 25 11.78 21.85 -17.90
N VAL A 26 11.11 21.10 -18.78
CA VAL A 26 9.81 21.51 -19.33
C VAL A 26 8.74 21.66 -18.23
N LEU A 27 8.85 20.86 -17.16
CA LEU A 27 7.88 20.79 -16.07
C LEU A 27 8.28 21.60 -14.81
N ILE A 28 9.15 22.63 -14.89
CA ILE A 28 9.63 23.36 -13.70
C ILE A 28 8.48 23.85 -12.81
N GLY A 29 7.41 24.41 -13.41
CA GLY A 29 6.27 24.96 -12.68
C GLY A 29 5.46 23.92 -11.90
N GLU A 30 5.42 22.68 -12.40
CA GLU A 30 4.59 21.59 -11.85
C GLU A 30 5.42 20.53 -11.12
N LYS A 31 6.75 20.58 -11.22
CA LYS A 31 7.66 19.54 -10.70
C LYS A 31 7.39 19.21 -9.23
N GLN A 32 7.20 20.22 -8.38
CA GLN A 32 6.90 20.01 -6.96
C GLN A 32 5.55 19.31 -6.76
N GLN A 33 4.54 19.70 -7.54
CA GLN A 33 3.21 19.09 -7.48
C GLN A 33 3.25 17.64 -7.97
N LEU A 34 3.95 17.36 -9.07
CA LEU A 34 4.14 16.00 -9.58
C LEU A 34 4.94 15.13 -8.60
N GLN A 35 5.97 15.67 -7.94
CA GLN A 35 6.71 14.96 -6.88
C GLN A 35 5.81 14.64 -5.69
N ARG A 36 4.92 15.56 -5.30
CA ARG A 36 3.93 15.33 -4.24
C ARG A 36 2.93 14.24 -4.64
N ILE A 37 2.37 14.29 -5.84
CA ILE A 37 1.49 13.25 -6.38
C ILE A 37 2.22 11.89 -6.37
N GLN A 38 3.46 11.85 -6.84
CA GLN A 38 4.29 10.65 -6.84
C GLN A 38 4.45 10.08 -5.42
N PHE A 39 4.72 10.93 -4.43
CA PHE A 39 4.84 10.54 -3.03
C PHE A 39 3.52 9.99 -2.48
N LEU A 40 2.40 10.67 -2.71
CA LEU A 40 1.08 10.22 -2.26
C LEU A 40 0.73 8.83 -2.83
N LEU A 41 0.92 8.64 -4.14
CA LEU A 41 0.64 7.37 -4.80
C LEU A 41 1.61 6.25 -4.37
N SER A 42 2.80 6.59 -3.89
CA SER A 42 3.74 5.58 -3.38
C SER A 42 3.33 4.96 -2.03
N LYS A 43 2.47 5.66 -1.27
CA LYS A 43 1.97 5.18 0.03
C LYS A 43 1.00 4.01 -0.08
N HIS A 44 0.29 3.90 -1.20
CA HIS A 44 -0.71 2.86 -1.40
C HIS A 44 -0.19 1.75 -2.33
N MET A 45 -0.30 0.48 -1.89
CA MET A 45 0.30 -0.67 -2.60
C MET A 45 -0.18 -0.77 -4.05
N SER A 46 -1.48 -0.55 -4.29
CA SER A 46 -2.06 -0.70 -5.62
C SER A 46 -1.60 0.34 -6.63
N THR A 47 -1.09 1.50 -6.19
CA THR A 47 -0.67 2.61 -7.07
C THR A 47 0.84 2.73 -7.19
N ARG A 48 1.62 1.81 -6.59
CA ARG A 48 3.10 1.86 -6.61
C ARG A 48 3.68 1.84 -8.03
N ILE A 49 3.08 1.07 -8.94
CA ILE A 49 3.55 0.99 -10.33
C ILE A 49 3.32 2.33 -11.04
N THR A 50 2.15 2.94 -10.84
CA THR A 50 1.82 4.25 -11.41
C THR A 50 2.67 5.36 -10.79
N ALA A 51 2.95 5.31 -9.49
CA ALA A 51 3.89 6.20 -8.83
C ALA A 51 5.32 6.07 -9.40
N ARG A 52 5.79 4.85 -9.66
CA ARG A 52 7.09 4.60 -10.29
C ARG A 52 7.17 5.23 -11.68
N LYS A 53 6.13 5.04 -12.51
CA LYS A 53 6.08 5.63 -13.85
C LYS A 53 6.06 7.17 -13.82
N LEU A 54 5.40 7.76 -12.82
CA LEU A 54 5.45 9.20 -12.63
C LEU A 54 6.86 9.68 -12.26
N ARG A 55 7.56 8.93 -11.39
CA ARG A 55 8.95 9.22 -11.04
C ARG A 55 9.86 9.20 -12.28
N GLU A 56 9.72 8.18 -13.12
CA GLU A 56 10.44 8.07 -14.40
C GLU A 56 10.14 9.28 -15.30
N LEU A 57 8.88 9.68 -15.42
CA LEU A 57 8.48 10.85 -16.21
C LEU A 57 9.08 12.16 -15.67
N ILE A 58 9.07 12.35 -14.34
CA ILE A 58 9.69 13.52 -13.70
C ILE A 58 11.19 13.55 -13.96
N ALA A 59 11.87 12.40 -13.87
CA ALA A 59 13.30 12.31 -14.19
C ALA A 59 13.57 12.64 -15.66
N ASP A 60 12.77 12.08 -16.57
CA ASP A 60 12.91 12.27 -18.01
C ASP A 60 12.54 13.69 -18.49
N SER A 61 11.92 14.51 -17.64
CA SER A 61 11.60 15.92 -17.94
C SER A 61 12.81 16.85 -17.97
N LYS A 62 13.98 16.36 -17.53
CA LYS A 62 15.26 17.04 -17.74
C LYS A 62 15.55 17.05 -19.24
N ASP A 63 15.96 18.20 -19.76
CA ASP A 63 16.25 18.37 -21.18
C ASP A 63 17.64 17.84 -21.55
N ASP A 64 17.74 16.52 -21.57
CA ASP A 64 18.86 15.73 -22.08
C ASP A 64 18.39 14.70 -23.11
N LEU A 65 19.30 14.31 -24.02
CA LEU A 65 19.07 13.26 -24.99
C LEU A 65 19.05 11.90 -24.29
N LYS A 66 17.95 11.16 -24.36
CA LYS A 66 17.90 9.78 -23.86
C LYS A 66 18.36 8.82 -24.97
N LEU A 67 19.62 8.39 -24.92
CA LEU A 67 20.26 7.56 -25.94
C LEU A 67 20.23 6.09 -25.52
N LEU A 68 19.51 5.24 -26.27
CA LEU A 68 19.47 3.80 -26.02
C LEU A 68 20.61 3.10 -26.77
N VAL A 69 21.46 2.39 -26.04
CA VAL A 69 22.57 1.61 -26.56
C VAL A 69 22.19 0.13 -26.61
N ILE A 70 22.18 -0.41 -27.82
CA ILE A 70 21.77 -1.78 -28.12
C ILE A 70 22.95 -2.52 -28.76
N GLY A 71 23.08 -3.80 -28.48
CA GLY A 71 24.08 -4.65 -29.11
C GLY A 71 24.09 -6.02 -28.43
N ASP A 72 24.56 -7.04 -29.15
CA ASP A 72 24.71 -8.37 -28.57
C ASP A 72 25.88 -8.41 -27.55
N VAL A 73 26.21 -9.60 -27.07
CA VAL A 73 27.25 -9.80 -26.04
C VAL A 73 28.65 -9.46 -26.55
N TYR A 74 28.85 -9.45 -27.86
CA TYR A 74 30.15 -9.22 -28.48
C TYR A 74 30.27 -7.83 -29.10
N ALA A 75 29.21 -7.02 -29.07
CA ALA A 75 29.14 -5.71 -29.71
C ALA A 75 29.92 -4.58 -28.99
N ASP A 76 30.78 -4.88 -28.02
CA ASP A 76 31.65 -3.91 -27.35
C ASP A 76 30.93 -2.74 -26.63
N LYS A 77 29.71 -2.96 -26.10
CA LYS A 77 28.92 -1.90 -25.41
C LYS A 77 29.63 -1.23 -24.24
N ALA A 78 30.24 -2.01 -23.35
CA ALA A 78 30.99 -1.46 -22.22
C ALA A 78 32.19 -0.62 -22.71
N THR A 79 32.91 -1.11 -23.72
CA THR A 79 34.01 -0.39 -24.37
C THR A 79 33.53 0.91 -24.99
N PHE A 80 32.41 0.89 -25.72
CA PHE A 80 31.80 2.09 -26.29
C PHE A 80 31.48 3.11 -25.20
N ILE A 81 30.78 2.72 -24.13
CA ILE A 81 30.40 3.63 -23.03
C ILE A 81 31.64 4.23 -22.37
N ASN A 82 32.63 3.40 -22.03
CA ASN A 82 33.86 3.86 -21.39
C ASN A 82 34.66 4.81 -22.29
N THR A 83 34.67 4.53 -23.59
CA THR A 83 35.37 5.35 -24.59
C THR A 83 34.65 6.68 -24.81
N LEU A 84 33.32 6.63 -24.91
CA LEU A 84 32.46 7.81 -25.06
C LEU A 84 32.54 8.76 -23.86
N LEU A 85 32.76 8.22 -22.66
CA LEU A 85 32.93 8.98 -21.41
C LEU A 85 34.39 9.23 -21.05
N ASN A 86 35.35 8.72 -21.84
CA ASN A 86 36.78 8.70 -21.52
C ASN A 86 37.04 8.32 -20.05
N ARG A 87 36.33 7.30 -19.55
CA ARG A 87 36.36 6.87 -18.15
C ARG A 87 35.99 5.41 -18.03
N HIS A 88 36.69 4.68 -17.18
CA HIS A 88 36.34 3.29 -16.87
C HIS A 88 35.14 3.23 -15.90
N VAL A 89 33.92 3.16 -16.44
CA VAL A 89 32.65 3.15 -15.69
C VAL A 89 32.05 1.75 -15.69
N MET A 90 31.92 1.16 -16.88
CA MET A 90 31.41 -0.18 -17.08
C MET A 90 32.58 -1.15 -17.13
N PRO A 91 32.48 -2.34 -16.51
CA PRO A 91 33.56 -3.31 -16.62
C PRO A 91 33.63 -3.84 -18.06
N SER A 92 34.82 -3.76 -18.67
CA SER A 92 35.10 -4.25 -20.03
C SER A 92 35.71 -5.65 -20.07
N GLU A 93 36.07 -6.20 -18.91
CA GLU A 93 36.57 -7.56 -18.75
C GLU A 93 35.47 -8.59 -19.08
N TYR A 94 35.84 -9.82 -19.45
CA TYR A 94 34.88 -10.90 -19.81
C TYR A 94 33.86 -10.51 -20.89
N HIS A 95 34.27 -9.78 -21.94
CA HIS A 95 33.42 -9.24 -23.01
C HIS A 95 32.46 -8.11 -22.57
N GLY A 96 32.64 -7.54 -21.39
CA GLY A 96 31.84 -6.40 -20.93
C GLY A 96 30.35 -6.69 -20.87
N VAL A 97 29.99 -7.91 -20.46
CA VAL A 97 28.59 -8.35 -20.42
C VAL A 97 27.84 -7.57 -19.35
N SER A 98 26.89 -6.76 -19.79
CA SER A 98 25.87 -6.16 -18.94
C SER A 98 24.74 -7.17 -18.76
N TYR A 99 24.42 -7.51 -17.50
CA TYR A 99 23.34 -8.45 -17.16
C TYR A 99 22.06 -7.73 -16.75
N VAL A 100 22.15 -6.44 -16.47
CA VAL A 100 21.05 -5.62 -15.96
C VAL A 100 21.00 -4.33 -16.76
N HIS A 101 19.80 -3.84 -17.04
CA HIS A 101 19.62 -2.53 -17.65
C HIS A 101 20.28 -1.44 -16.80
N THR A 102 21.03 -0.53 -17.43
CA THR A 102 21.76 0.53 -16.71
C THR A 102 21.41 1.90 -17.28
N ILE A 103 21.18 2.87 -16.41
CA ILE A 103 21.01 4.28 -16.76
C ILE A 103 22.27 5.00 -16.29
N ILE A 104 22.87 5.80 -17.17
CA ILE A 104 24.05 6.61 -16.83
C ILE A 104 23.72 8.06 -17.15
N HIS A 105 23.74 8.92 -16.13
CA HIS A 105 23.35 10.32 -16.27
C HIS A 105 24.18 11.25 -15.40
N TYR A 106 24.06 12.56 -15.67
CA TYR A 106 24.79 13.57 -14.93
C TYR A 106 24.25 13.80 -13.53
N GLY A 107 25.16 13.99 -12.58
CA GLY A 107 24.91 14.62 -11.28
C GLY A 107 26.19 15.17 -10.68
N GLU A 108 26.05 16.09 -9.72
CA GLU A 108 27.20 16.69 -9.03
C GLU A 108 27.88 15.71 -8.07
N GLU A 109 27.09 14.83 -7.47
CA GLU A 109 27.54 13.78 -6.57
C GLU A 109 27.44 12.42 -7.27
N GLU A 110 28.56 11.72 -7.34
CA GLU A 110 28.62 10.43 -8.02
C GLU A 110 28.09 9.32 -7.13
N SER A 111 27.25 8.46 -7.69
CA SER A 111 26.62 7.37 -6.94
C SER A 111 26.14 6.25 -7.86
N VAL A 112 25.95 5.07 -7.27
CA VAL A 112 25.31 3.93 -7.94
C VAL A 112 24.10 3.54 -7.12
N THR A 113 22.94 3.48 -7.76
CA THR A 113 21.69 3.11 -7.10
C THR A 113 21.08 1.90 -7.80
N ALA A 114 20.90 0.82 -7.05
CA ALA A 114 20.26 -0.39 -7.55
C ALA A 114 18.76 -0.33 -7.25
N HIS A 115 17.93 -0.46 -8.29
CA HIS A 115 16.48 -0.48 -8.18
C HIS A 115 15.95 -1.90 -8.32
N PHE A 116 15.24 -2.40 -7.31
CA PHE A 116 14.71 -3.76 -7.29
C PHE A 116 13.27 -3.83 -7.82
N LEU A 117 12.89 -5.01 -8.31
CA LEU A 117 11.56 -5.29 -8.86
C LEU A 117 10.43 -5.09 -7.83
N ASP A 118 10.73 -5.26 -6.53
CA ASP A 118 9.81 -5.05 -5.42
C ASP A 118 9.68 -3.58 -4.97
N GLY A 119 10.47 -2.69 -5.58
CA GLY A 119 10.50 -1.25 -5.31
C GLY A 119 11.51 -0.83 -4.25
N GLN A 120 12.28 -1.75 -3.65
CA GLN A 120 13.42 -1.39 -2.81
C GLN A 120 14.51 -0.69 -3.63
N VAL A 121 15.30 0.11 -2.93
CA VAL A 121 16.40 0.89 -3.51
C VAL A 121 17.60 0.78 -2.60
N ALA A 122 18.78 0.48 -3.14
CA ALA A 122 20.02 0.42 -2.38
C ALA A 122 21.11 1.25 -3.08
N GLN A 123 21.90 1.97 -2.28
CA GLN A 123 23.00 2.81 -2.77
C GLN A 123 24.35 2.13 -2.58
N PHE A 124 25.24 2.31 -3.55
CA PHE A 124 26.55 1.73 -3.65
C PHE A 124 27.56 2.78 -4.16
N SER A 125 28.84 2.51 -3.95
CA SER A 125 29.92 3.29 -4.53
C SER A 125 30.20 2.88 -5.99
N LEU A 126 30.83 3.75 -6.78
CA LEU A 126 31.19 3.46 -8.18
C LEU A 126 32.08 2.21 -8.33
N GLY A 127 32.95 1.92 -7.36
CA GLY A 127 33.79 0.70 -7.40
C GLY A 127 32.99 -0.60 -7.29
N GLN A 128 31.69 -0.54 -7.00
CA GLN A 128 30.82 -1.70 -6.82
C GLN A 128 29.93 -1.98 -8.03
N VAL A 129 30.06 -1.24 -9.15
CA VAL A 129 29.31 -1.50 -10.40
C VAL A 129 29.49 -2.95 -10.88
N GLU A 130 30.67 -3.53 -10.69
CA GLU A 130 30.99 -4.91 -11.03
C GLU A 130 30.09 -5.96 -10.36
N LEU A 131 29.53 -5.67 -9.18
CA LEU A 131 28.60 -6.56 -8.48
C LEU A 131 27.32 -6.80 -9.29
N PHE A 132 26.91 -5.82 -10.10
CA PHE A 132 25.70 -5.87 -10.90
C PHE A 132 25.96 -6.25 -12.35
N ALA A 133 27.15 -5.92 -12.84
CA ALA A 133 27.56 -6.24 -14.20
C ALA A 133 28.07 -7.68 -14.30
N ILE A 134 29.19 -8.06 -13.66
CA ILE A 134 29.94 -9.28 -14.05
C ILE A 134 30.08 -10.32 -12.93
N SER A 135 29.94 -9.96 -11.65
CA SER A 135 30.28 -10.85 -10.53
C SER A 135 29.49 -12.18 -10.52
N ASP A 136 30.20 -13.32 -10.60
CA ASP A 136 29.63 -14.68 -10.67
C ASP A 136 29.39 -15.36 -9.32
N THR A 137 29.44 -14.62 -8.21
CA THR A 137 29.09 -15.21 -6.91
C THR A 137 27.60 -15.53 -6.85
N PHE A 138 27.23 -16.56 -6.08
CA PHE A 138 25.83 -16.92 -5.84
C PHE A 138 25.01 -15.73 -5.30
N SER A 139 25.61 -14.95 -4.39
CA SER A 139 25.01 -13.72 -3.86
C SER A 139 24.79 -12.67 -4.95
N SER A 140 25.75 -12.49 -5.86
CA SER A 140 25.63 -11.57 -7.00
C SER A 140 24.56 -12.04 -8.00
N GLN A 141 24.41 -13.34 -8.22
CA GLN A 141 23.34 -13.89 -9.08
C GLN A 141 21.95 -13.71 -8.46
N MET A 142 21.79 -13.97 -7.16
CA MET A 142 20.53 -13.74 -6.46
C MET A 142 20.16 -12.25 -6.37
N MET A 143 21.15 -11.37 -6.21
CA MET A 143 20.92 -9.92 -6.28
C MET A 143 20.47 -9.50 -7.68
N ARG A 144 21.15 -9.99 -8.74
CA ARG A 144 20.80 -9.68 -10.14
C ARG A 144 19.39 -10.11 -10.53
N SER A 145 18.89 -11.25 -10.05
CA SER A 145 17.54 -11.72 -10.39
C SER A 145 16.41 -10.85 -9.81
N GLY A 146 16.69 -10.12 -8.73
CA GLY A 146 15.76 -9.17 -8.12
C GLY A 146 15.84 -7.75 -8.69
N LEU A 147 16.82 -7.44 -9.55
CA LEU A 147 17.04 -6.09 -10.06
C LEU A 147 16.14 -5.73 -11.24
N ASP A 148 15.64 -4.50 -11.21
CA ASP A 148 14.89 -3.88 -12.29
C ASP A 148 15.81 -3.09 -13.24
N TYR A 149 16.71 -2.28 -12.67
CA TYR A 149 17.79 -1.56 -13.36
C TYR A 149 18.82 -0.99 -12.35
N VAL A 150 19.98 -0.58 -12.85
CA VAL A 150 21.00 0.17 -12.11
C VAL A 150 21.02 1.61 -12.62
N ASP A 151 21.12 2.56 -11.70
CA ASP A 151 21.23 3.99 -11.98
C ASP A 151 22.62 4.48 -11.55
N ILE A 152 23.39 5.03 -12.50
CA ILE A 152 24.76 5.49 -12.30
C ILE A 152 24.81 7.00 -12.54
N VAL A 153 25.12 7.72 -11.47
CA VAL A 153 25.27 9.17 -11.49
C VAL A 153 26.76 9.50 -11.58
N LEU A 154 27.13 10.28 -12.60
CA LEU A 154 28.52 10.70 -12.83
C LEU A 154 28.63 12.20 -13.06
N LYS A 155 29.75 12.78 -12.61
CA LYS A 155 30.11 14.16 -12.91
C LYS A 155 30.92 14.21 -14.21
N HIS A 156 30.23 14.14 -15.35
CA HIS A 156 30.86 14.18 -16.67
C HIS A 156 30.10 15.12 -17.63
N ASP A 157 30.82 16.00 -18.34
CA ASP A 157 30.21 17.09 -19.12
C ASP A 157 29.30 16.59 -20.26
N LEU A 158 29.65 15.48 -20.93
CA LEU A 158 28.78 14.89 -21.96
C LEU A 158 27.40 14.52 -21.39
N LEU A 159 27.36 14.08 -20.13
CA LEU A 159 26.13 13.62 -19.51
C LEU A 159 25.19 14.75 -19.11
N LYS A 160 25.66 16.01 -19.14
CA LYS A 160 24.79 17.18 -18.97
C LYS A 160 23.76 17.26 -20.10
N ALA A 161 24.10 16.72 -21.26
CA ALA A 161 23.28 16.75 -22.46
C ALA A 161 22.79 15.37 -22.93
N VAL A 162 23.36 14.28 -22.42
CA VAL A 162 22.98 12.91 -22.80
C VAL A 162 22.79 12.05 -21.56
N THR A 163 21.69 11.32 -21.51
CA THR A 163 21.51 10.18 -20.60
C THR A 163 21.60 8.90 -21.41
N ILE A 164 22.49 7.98 -20.99
CA ILE A 164 22.74 6.72 -21.70
C ILE A 164 21.91 5.62 -21.05
N PHE A 165 21.12 4.92 -21.86
CA PHE A 165 20.39 3.72 -21.47
C PHE A 165 21.11 2.51 -22.07
N ASP A 166 21.83 1.77 -21.24
CA ASP A 166 22.48 0.52 -21.62
C ASP A 166 21.51 -0.68 -21.48
N THR A 167 21.69 -1.65 -22.38
CA THR A 167 20.86 -2.85 -22.44
C THR A 167 21.67 -4.09 -22.09
N PRO A 168 21.08 -5.07 -21.39
CA PRO A 168 21.76 -6.31 -21.09
C PRO A 168 21.92 -7.16 -22.35
N SER A 169 22.97 -7.95 -22.38
CA SER A 169 23.30 -8.82 -23.52
C SER A 169 23.55 -10.28 -23.12
N TYR A 170 22.90 -10.73 -22.06
CA TYR A 170 23.00 -12.11 -21.61
C TYR A 170 22.23 -13.07 -22.56
N GLN A 171 22.82 -14.23 -22.90
CA GLN A 171 22.23 -15.32 -23.72
C GLN A 171 22.09 -15.11 -25.24
N LYS A 172 23.06 -14.50 -25.93
CA LYS A 172 23.12 -14.37 -27.42
C LYS A 172 21.89 -13.70 -28.07
N SER A 173 20.99 -13.13 -27.28
CA SER A 173 19.82 -12.40 -27.76
C SER A 173 19.79 -11.03 -27.12
N VAL A 174 19.48 -10.02 -27.92
CA VAL A 174 19.39 -8.64 -27.48
C VAL A 174 18.02 -8.45 -26.81
N PHE A 175 18.02 -8.16 -25.51
CA PHE A 175 16.80 -7.88 -24.76
C PHE A 175 16.67 -6.39 -24.46
N VAL A 176 15.59 -5.79 -24.95
CA VAL A 176 15.27 -4.37 -24.70
C VAL A 176 13.94 -4.29 -23.96
N LYS A 177 14.03 -3.85 -22.70
CA LYS A 177 12.86 -3.54 -21.87
C LYS A 177 12.01 -2.45 -22.51
N GLU A 178 10.70 -2.67 -22.52
CA GLU A 178 9.72 -1.75 -23.10
C GLU A 178 9.85 -0.32 -22.58
N SER A 179 10.06 -0.15 -21.27
CA SER A 179 10.21 1.18 -20.69
C SER A 179 11.46 1.90 -21.20
N PHE A 180 12.57 1.19 -21.44
CA PHE A 180 13.80 1.80 -21.97
C PHE A 180 13.61 2.23 -23.41
N LEU A 181 12.98 1.37 -24.23
CA LEU A 181 12.64 1.72 -25.60
C LEU A 181 11.74 2.95 -25.62
N LYS A 182 10.63 2.98 -24.88
CA LYS A 182 9.70 4.12 -24.89
C LYS A 182 10.30 5.43 -24.37
N ARG A 183 11.18 5.35 -23.36
CA ARG A 183 11.81 6.52 -22.73
C ARG A 183 12.96 7.12 -23.55
N SER A 184 13.56 6.35 -24.46
CA SER A 184 14.63 6.86 -25.32
C SER A 184 14.12 7.76 -26.44
N GLN A 185 14.97 8.62 -26.96
CA GLN A 185 14.69 9.50 -28.10
C GLN A 185 15.43 9.03 -29.34
N ALA A 186 16.62 8.46 -29.16
CA ALA A 186 17.42 7.90 -30.22
C ALA A 186 18.00 6.54 -29.81
N VAL A 187 18.36 5.76 -30.83
CA VAL A 187 18.97 4.44 -30.68
C VAL A 187 20.33 4.42 -31.36
N VAL A 188 21.33 3.87 -30.65
CA VAL A 188 22.61 3.47 -31.22
C VAL A 188 22.71 1.96 -31.08
N TRP A 189 22.77 1.27 -32.21
CA TRP A 189 22.96 -0.17 -32.27
C TRP A 189 24.39 -0.48 -32.66
N LEU A 190 25.16 -1.01 -31.73
CA LEU A 190 26.53 -1.42 -31.95
C LEU A 190 26.56 -2.73 -32.74
N ALA A 191 27.30 -2.72 -33.84
CA ALA A 191 27.61 -3.90 -34.62
C ALA A 191 29.12 -3.95 -34.89
N ASN A 192 29.65 -5.15 -34.97
CA ASN A 192 31.04 -5.40 -35.37
C ASN A 192 31.07 -6.62 -36.29
N HIS A 193 32.26 -7.12 -36.61
CA HIS A 193 32.45 -8.27 -37.49
C HIS A 193 31.62 -9.51 -37.06
N GLN A 194 31.30 -9.64 -35.77
CA GLN A 194 30.52 -10.77 -35.24
C GLN A 194 29.01 -10.62 -35.37
N PHE A 195 28.50 -9.46 -35.80
CA PHE A 195 27.07 -9.20 -35.95
C PHE A 195 26.42 -10.20 -36.90
N LYS A 196 25.34 -10.88 -36.48
CA LYS A 196 24.76 -12.00 -37.25
C LYS A 196 23.48 -11.67 -37.99
N GLY A 197 22.75 -10.63 -37.58
CA GLY A 197 21.45 -10.30 -38.18
C GLY A 197 20.39 -11.38 -37.94
N LEU A 198 20.36 -11.93 -36.72
CA LEU A 198 19.45 -13.00 -36.29
C LEU A 198 17.97 -12.59 -36.45
N PRO A 199 17.04 -13.56 -36.57
CA PRO A 199 15.61 -13.26 -36.63
C PRO A 199 15.10 -12.43 -35.44
N SER A 200 15.64 -12.65 -34.24
CA SER A 200 15.34 -11.84 -33.05
C SER A 200 15.78 -10.38 -33.19
N GLU A 201 16.92 -10.14 -33.84
CA GLU A 201 17.42 -8.79 -34.13
C GLU A 201 16.54 -8.11 -35.19
N ARG A 202 16.09 -8.84 -36.21
CA ARG A 202 15.11 -8.31 -37.20
C ARG A 202 13.78 -7.92 -36.55
N ALA A 203 13.29 -8.75 -35.63
CA ALA A 203 12.07 -8.46 -34.88
C ALA A 203 12.22 -7.21 -34.00
N LEU A 204 13.38 -7.07 -33.34
CA LEU A 204 13.69 -5.87 -32.56
C LEU A 204 13.81 -4.62 -33.44
N LEU A 205 14.44 -4.73 -34.61
CA LEU A 205 14.54 -3.64 -35.58
C LEU A 205 13.16 -3.17 -36.05
N ALA A 206 12.26 -4.09 -36.39
CA ALA A 206 10.89 -3.77 -36.77
C ALA A 206 10.14 -3.04 -35.64
N ARG A 207 10.33 -3.48 -34.39
CA ARG A 207 9.75 -2.85 -33.21
C ARG A 207 10.30 -1.44 -32.96
N ILE A 208 11.60 -1.21 -33.12
CA ILE A 208 12.20 0.13 -33.01
C ILE A 208 11.64 1.04 -34.12
N GLY A 209 11.49 0.53 -35.34
CA GLY A 209 10.91 1.27 -36.46
C GLY A 209 9.45 1.71 -36.22
N GLN A 210 8.65 0.91 -35.50
CA GLN A 210 7.28 1.29 -35.12
C GLN A 210 7.22 2.49 -34.18
N GLU A 211 8.27 2.69 -33.38
CA GLU A 211 8.38 3.82 -32.44
C GLU A 211 8.94 5.09 -33.10
N GLN A 212 9.21 5.08 -34.42
CA GLN A 212 9.69 6.22 -35.21
C GLN A 212 10.91 6.96 -34.63
N LYS A 213 11.82 6.22 -33.99
CA LYS A 213 13.02 6.78 -33.36
C LYS A 213 14.15 6.90 -34.38
N GLU A 214 14.96 7.96 -34.26
CA GLU A 214 16.23 8.03 -34.98
C GLU A 214 17.13 6.87 -34.53
N MET A 215 17.71 6.19 -35.50
CA MET A 215 18.52 5.00 -35.26
C MET A 215 19.81 5.04 -36.09
N LEU A 216 20.92 4.75 -35.42
CA LEU A 216 22.23 4.64 -36.01
C LEU A 216 22.81 3.25 -35.73
N PHE A 217 23.26 2.57 -36.77
CA PHE A 217 24.18 1.44 -36.63
C PHE A 217 25.61 1.97 -36.50
N LEU A 218 26.23 1.71 -35.35
CA LEU A 218 27.62 2.11 -35.09
C LEU A 218 28.52 0.90 -35.28
N LEU A 219 29.42 0.98 -36.25
CA LEU A 219 30.36 -0.07 -36.61
C LEU A 219 31.68 0.19 -35.90
N ASN A 220 32.04 -0.68 -34.95
CA ASN A 220 33.33 -0.61 -34.26
C ASN A 220 34.44 -1.21 -35.13
N GLU A 221 34.91 -0.44 -36.11
CA GLU A 221 35.96 -0.86 -37.05
C GLU A 221 36.87 0.34 -37.39
N ASP A 222 38.08 0.03 -37.87
CA ASP A 222 38.90 1.05 -38.54
C ASP A 222 38.11 1.56 -39.76
N PRO A 223 37.84 2.87 -39.88
CA PRO A 223 37.04 3.40 -40.99
C PRO A 223 37.64 3.13 -42.37
N TYR A 224 38.90 2.72 -42.46
CA TYR A 224 39.55 2.33 -43.72
C TYR A 224 39.47 0.84 -44.04
N ASN A 225 38.96 0.00 -43.13
CA ASN A 225 39.00 -1.45 -43.26
C ASN A 225 37.71 -2.11 -42.76
N LEU A 226 36.61 -1.83 -43.46
CA LEU A 226 35.33 -2.49 -43.20
C LEU A 226 35.43 -3.99 -43.50
N SER A 227 35.02 -4.83 -42.55
CA SER A 227 35.02 -6.27 -42.78
C SER A 227 34.03 -6.65 -43.89
N SER A 228 34.45 -7.51 -44.82
CA SER A 228 33.60 -8.01 -45.91
C SER A 228 32.31 -8.65 -45.39
N GLU A 229 32.37 -9.25 -44.20
CA GLU A 229 31.25 -9.91 -43.52
C GLU A 229 30.15 -8.94 -43.02
N ILE A 230 30.46 -7.67 -42.75
CA ILE A 230 29.46 -6.64 -42.44
C ILE A 230 28.86 -6.08 -43.72
N LEU A 231 29.68 -5.86 -44.75
CA LEU A 231 29.23 -5.39 -46.06
C LEU A 231 28.21 -6.34 -46.70
N GLU A 232 28.38 -7.66 -46.51
CA GLU A 232 27.42 -8.68 -46.95
C GLU A 232 26.05 -8.60 -46.24
N LYS A 233 25.93 -7.83 -45.15
CA LYS A 233 24.70 -7.66 -44.36
C LYS A 233 23.96 -6.35 -44.65
N GLN A 234 24.26 -5.66 -45.76
CA GLN A 234 23.55 -4.42 -46.17
C GLN A 234 22.02 -4.57 -46.13
N ASP A 235 21.48 -5.72 -46.54
CA ASP A 235 20.04 -6.00 -46.50
C ASP A 235 19.44 -5.99 -45.09
N PHE A 236 20.23 -6.26 -44.04
CA PHE A 236 19.77 -6.14 -42.66
C PHE A 236 19.65 -4.67 -42.25
N PHE A 237 20.67 -3.87 -42.54
CA PHE A 237 20.70 -2.46 -42.19
C PHE A 237 19.66 -1.66 -42.96
N GLY A 238 19.31 -2.09 -44.17
CA GLY A 238 18.26 -1.47 -44.98
C GLY A 238 18.53 0.03 -45.20
N ALA A 239 17.55 0.87 -44.86
CA ALA A 239 17.64 2.33 -45.00
C ALA A 239 18.22 3.05 -43.76
N PHE A 240 18.60 2.32 -42.71
CA PHE A 240 19.12 2.95 -41.49
C PHE A 240 20.54 3.49 -41.70
N LYS A 241 20.85 4.60 -41.02
CA LYS A 241 22.16 5.25 -41.07
C LYS A 241 23.22 4.31 -40.46
N GLN A 242 24.40 4.30 -41.05
CA GLN A 242 25.57 3.54 -40.60
C GLN A 242 26.74 4.50 -40.41
N LEU A 243 27.52 4.29 -39.35
CA LEU A 243 28.72 5.07 -39.06
C LEU A 243 29.83 4.17 -38.53
N SER A 244 31.02 4.21 -39.13
CA SER A 244 32.21 3.53 -38.61
C SER A 244 32.99 4.43 -37.68
N VAL A 245 33.27 3.94 -36.47
CA VAL A 245 34.05 4.62 -35.43
C VAL A 245 35.08 3.67 -34.85
N SER A 246 36.33 4.13 -34.71
CA SER A 246 37.38 3.36 -34.05
C SER A 246 37.49 3.77 -32.58
N PHE A 247 37.00 2.91 -31.68
CA PHE A 247 37.10 3.16 -30.23
C PHE A 247 38.55 3.21 -29.77
N GLN A 248 39.40 2.33 -30.31
CA GLN A 248 40.83 2.29 -30.00
C GLN A 248 41.53 3.59 -30.42
N ALA A 249 41.29 4.08 -31.64
CA ALA A 249 41.91 5.32 -32.11
C ALA A 249 41.50 6.52 -31.24
N LEU A 250 40.24 6.57 -30.80
CA LEU A 250 39.78 7.62 -29.90
C LEU A 250 40.45 7.53 -28.51
N GLN A 251 40.52 6.34 -27.92
CA GLN A 251 41.21 6.15 -26.63
C GLN A 251 42.67 6.59 -26.72
N GLU A 252 43.40 6.12 -27.73
CA GLU A 252 44.80 6.50 -27.94
C GLU A 252 44.96 8.00 -28.23
N ALA A 253 44.02 8.60 -28.97
CA ALA A 253 44.03 10.04 -29.24
C ALA A 253 43.89 10.87 -27.96
N VAL A 254 43.06 10.42 -27.02
CA VAL A 254 42.86 11.13 -25.75
C VAL A 254 44.03 10.92 -24.80
N GLU A 255 44.58 9.70 -24.72
CA GLU A 255 45.75 9.39 -23.89
C GLU A 255 47.02 10.11 -24.37
N LYS A 256 47.22 10.21 -25.69
CA LYS A 256 48.42 10.78 -26.30
C LYS A 256 48.24 12.25 -26.73
N ASP A 257 47.04 12.82 -26.59
CA ASP A 257 46.64 14.12 -27.13
C ASP A 257 46.98 14.26 -28.64
N GLU A 258 46.71 13.20 -29.41
CA GLU A 258 47.09 13.11 -30.82
C GLU A 258 45.92 13.41 -31.76
N HIS A 259 46.00 14.56 -32.43
CA HIS A 259 44.92 15.05 -33.32
C HIS A 259 44.64 14.14 -34.51
N ALA A 260 45.67 13.52 -35.09
CA ALA A 260 45.52 12.63 -36.24
C ALA A 260 44.67 11.40 -35.88
N LEU A 261 44.93 10.80 -34.72
CA LEU A 261 44.17 9.66 -34.20
C LEU A 261 42.72 10.06 -33.86
N TYR A 262 42.51 11.26 -33.33
CA TYR A 262 41.17 11.79 -33.08
C TYR A 262 40.36 11.90 -34.37
N GLN A 263 40.95 12.46 -35.43
CA GLN A 263 40.29 12.56 -36.74
C GLN A 263 40.02 11.18 -37.35
N SER A 264 40.97 10.25 -37.29
CA SER A 264 40.77 8.90 -37.81
C SER A 264 39.77 8.08 -36.99
N SER A 265 39.43 8.50 -35.77
CA SER A 265 38.40 7.83 -34.97
C SER A 265 36.97 8.02 -35.49
N ASN A 266 36.73 9.05 -36.33
CA ASN A 266 35.39 9.52 -36.74
C ASN A 266 34.47 9.96 -35.59
N PHE A 267 35.01 10.26 -34.40
CA PHE A 267 34.19 10.67 -33.26
C PHE A 267 33.35 11.93 -33.52
N ASP A 268 33.83 12.87 -34.32
CA ASP A 268 33.08 14.07 -34.69
C ASP A 268 31.74 13.77 -35.38
N GLN A 269 31.68 12.70 -36.18
CA GLN A 269 30.47 12.30 -36.88
C GLN A 269 29.46 11.65 -35.92
N LEU A 270 29.96 10.84 -34.98
CA LEU A 270 29.13 10.27 -33.90
C LEU A 270 28.56 11.38 -33.03
N PHE A 271 29.40 12.35 -32.69
CA PHE A 271 29.00 13.50 -31.90
C PHE A 271 27.97 14.37 -32.64
N ALA A 272 28.15 14.59 -33.94
CA ALA A 272 27.16 15.29 -34.76
C ALA A 272 25.82 14.54 -34.81
N TYR A 273 25.82 13.20 -34.87
CA TYR A 273 24.61 12.39 -34.79
C TYR A 273 23.89 12.59 -33.43
N ILE A 274 24.63 12.54 -32.33
CA ILE A 274 24.09 12.78 -30.98
C ILE A 274 23.43 14.17 -30.91
N GLN A 275 24.08 15.21 -31.47
CA GLN A 275 23.52 16.56 -31.50
C GLN A 275 22.26 16.66 -32.38
N MET A 276 22.27 16.03 -33.56
CA MET A 276 21.14 16.02 -34.50
C MET A 276 19.91 15.34 -33.91
N CYS A 277 20.08 14.32 -33.05
CA CYS A 277 18.98 13.61 -32.41
C CYS A 277 18.30 14.41 -31.29
N ARG A 278 18.84 15.56 -30.89
CA ARG A 278 18.24 16.38 -29.85
C ARG A 278 16.98 17.02 -30.39
N LEU A 279 15.90 16.89 -29.64
CA LEU A 279 14.67 17.60 -29.91
C LEU A 279 14.86 19.07 -29.56
N ASP A 280 14.21 19.96 -30.31
CA ASP A 280 14.05 21.33 -29.87
C ASP A 280 13.14 21.42 -28.64
N ASN A 281 13.11 22.59 -27.99
CA ASN A 281 12.35 22.79 -26.76
C ASN A 281 10.85 22.53 -26.92
N GLU A 282 10.27 22.81 -28.10
CA GLU A 282 8.84 22.65 -28.35
C GLU A 282 8.49 21.17 -28.55
N ALA A 283 9.26 20.46 -29.39
CA ALA A 283 9.12 19.03 -29.62
C ALA A 283 9.37 18.22 -28.34
N PHE A 284 10.41 18.57 -27.57
CA PHE A 284 10.68 17.95 -26.28
C PHE A 284 9.54 18.22 -25.29
N SER A 285 9.02 19.46 -25.24
CA SER A 285 7.89 19.80 -24.39
C SER A 285 6.64 18.97 -24.74
N ASN A 286 6.31 18.88 -26.02
CA ASN A 286 5.17 18.10 -26.51
C ASN A 286 5.31 16.60 -26.16
N LEU A 287 6.51 16.03 -26.31
CA LEU A 287 6.81 14.65 -25.92
C LEU A 287 6.53 14.40 -24.42
N ILE A 288 7.01 15.30 -23.55
CA ILE A 288 6.81 15.17 -22.10
C ILE A 288 5.32 15.32 -21.73
N HIS A 289 4.59 16.23 -22.35
CA HIS A 289 3.15 16.40 -22.13
C HIS A 289 2.34 15.19 -22.60
N GLN A 290 2.64 14.65 -23.79
CA GLN A 290 2.00 13.43 -24.29
C GLN A 290 2.21 12.26 -23.31
N ARG A 291 3.45 12.05 -22.84
CA ARG A 291 3.75 11.01 -21.85
C ARG A 291 3.05 11.25 -20.52
N PHE A 292 2.88 12.51 -20.09
CA PHE A 292 2.09 12.85 -18.93
C PHE A 292 0.62 12.46 -19.11
N PHE A 293 0.02 12.76 -20.27
CA PHE A 293 -1.37 12.41 -20.56
C PHE A 293 -1.59 10.90 -20.65
N GLU A 294 -0.67 10.15 -21.25
CA GLU A 294 -0.66 8.68 -21.23
C GLU A 294 -0.56 8.13 -19.79
N TRP A 295 0.25 8.79 -18.94
CA TRP A 295 0.34 8.44 -17.54
C TRP A 295 -0.96 8.72 -16.77
N VAL A 296 -1.61 9.86 -17.02
CA VAL A 296 -2.93 10.21 -16.46
C VAL A 296 -3.99 9.20 -16.89
N ASP A 297 -3.99 8.79 -18.16
CA ASP A 297 -4.90 7.79 -18.68
C ASP A 297 -4.75 6.45 -17.93
N ARG A 298 -3.51 6.02 -17.73
CA ARG A 298 -3.20 4.84 -16.91
C ARG A 298 -3.68 4.99 -15.47
N PHE A 299 -3.43 6.15 -14.85
CA PHE A 299 -3.89 6.45 -13.49
C PHE A 299 -5.43 6.33 -13.40
N ILE A 300 -6.16 6.91 -14.36
CA ILE A 300 -7.62 6.83 -14.47
C ILE A 300 -8.09 5.37 -14.53
N LEU A 301 -7.48 4.54 -15.38
CA LEU A 301 -7.82 3.12 -15.50
C LEU A 301 -7.59 2.36 -14.18
N GLU A 302 -6.46 2.63 -13.52
CA GLU A 302 -6.12 2.01 -12.24
C GLU A 302 -7.12 2.38 -11.14
N ILE A 303 -7.42 3.67 -10.95
CA ILE A 303 -8.37 4.10 -9.90
C ILE A 303 -9.81 3.68 -10.20
N ARG A 304 -10.23 3.63 -11.48
CA ARG A 304 -11.53 3.05 -11.87
C ARG A 304 -11.63 1.60 -11.42
N SER A 305 -10.56 0.83 -11.63
CA SER A 305 -10.51 -0.55 -11.16
C SER A 305 -10.53 -0.63 -9.64
N LEU A 306 -9.86 0.28 -8.92
CA LEU A 306 -9.78 0.26 -7.46
C LEU A 306 -11.12 0.49 -6.77
N VAL A 307 -11.91 1.45 -7.25
CA VAL A 307 -13.25 1.75 -6.70
C VAL A 307 -14.21 0.57 -6.83
N GLN A 308 -13.94 -0.34 -7.76
CA GLN A 308 -14.74 -1.54 -8.03
C GLN A 308 -14.23 -2.80 -7.29
N ARG A 309 -13.20 -2.70 -6.44
CA ARG A 309 -12.60 -3.85 -5.73
C ARG A 309 -13.00 -3.89 -4.26
N ASP A 310 -13.10 -5.10 -3.74
CA ASP A 310 -13.17 -5.40 -2.30
C ASP A 310 -11.75 -5.29 -1.75
N PRO A 311 -11.38 -4.14 -1.14
CA PRO A 311 -12.00 -3.71 0.11
C PRO A 311 -12.64 -2.31 0.10
N TYR A 312 -12.55 -1.57 -1.01
CA TYR A 312 -13.13 -0.22 -1.12
C TYR A 312 -14.64 -0.30 -1.19
N LEU A 313 -15.17 -1.12 -2.09
CA LEU A 313 -16.60 -1.22 -2.37
C LEU A 313 -17.39 -1.64 -1.12
N GLU A 314 -16.93 -2.69 -0.43
CA GLU A 314 -17.55 -3.15 0.82
C GLU A 314 -17.59 -2.05 1.90
N ALA A 315 -16.48 -1.34 2.10
CA ALA A 315 -16.39 -0.31 3.13
C ALA A 315 -17.28 0.90 2.79
N TYR A 316 -17.32 1.29 1.52
CA TYR A 316 -18.18 2.37 1.04
C TYR A 316 -19.66 1.99 1.14
N SER A 317 -20.05 0.81 0.66
CA SER A 317 -21.43 0.33 0.75
C SER A 317 -21.90 0.24 2.19
N MET A 318 -21.08 -0.30 3.10
CA MET A 318 -21.45 -0.43 4.51
C MET A 318 -21.72 0.92 5.19
N LEU A 319 -20.86 1.91 4.94
CA LEU A 319 -21.06 3.25 5.50
C LEU A 319 -22.21 3.99 4.82
N ARG A 320 -22.44 3.73 3.53
CA ARG A 320 -23.55 4.32 2.78
C ARG A 320 -24.90 3.75 3.19
N GLU A 321 -25.01 2.43 3.34
CA GLU A 321 -26.16 1.76 3.94
C GLU A 321 -26.44 2.32 5.33
N PHE A 322 -25.40 2.50 6.15
CA PHE A 322 -25.55 3.14 7.45
C PHE A 322 -26.08 4.58 7.35
N MET A 323 -25.62 5.37 6.39
CA MET A 323 -26.10 6.73 6.18
C MET A 323 -27.57 6.75 5.72
N ASP A 324 -27.93 5.87 4.79
CA ASP A 324 -29.26 5.77 4.20
C ASP A 324 -30.30 5.19 5.20
N GLU A 325 -29.91 4.24 6.05
CA GLU A 325 -30.76 3.58 7.07
C GLU A 325 -30.59 4.19 8.48
N SER A 326 -29.95 5.35 8.58
CA SER A 326 -29.49 5.90 9.86
C SER A 326 -30.61 6.21 10.85
N ASP A 327 -31.79 6.64 10.38
CA ASP A 327 -32.93 6.88 11.27
C ASP A 327 -33.44 5.58 11.90
N ASP A 328 -33.46 4.48 11.13
CA ASP A 328 -33.81 3.16 11.63
C ASP A 328 -32.72 2.60 12.56
N ALA A 329 -31.44 2.80 12.22
CA ALA A 329 -30.31 2.39 13.05
C ALA A 329 -30.27 3.13 14.40
N VAL A 330 -30.52 4.44 14.39
CA VAL A 330 -30.59 5.27 15.61
C VAL A 330 -31.85 4.92 16.41
N TYR A 331 -32.97 4.64 15.75
CA TYR A 331 -34.18 4.15 16.42
C TYR A 331 -33.95 2.80 17.11
N GLN A 332 -33.34 1.84 16.42
CA GLN A 332 -32.96 0.54 16.99
C GLN A 332 -32.00 0.70 18.18
N SER A 333 -31.02 1.60 18.08
CA SER A 333 -30.11 1.90 19.19
C SER A 333 -30.86 2.45 20.40
N LYS A 334 -31.83 3.35 20.20
CA LYS A 334 -32.68 3.88 21.29
C LYS A 334 -33.61 2.82 21.89
N GLU A 335 -34.14 1.91 21.07
CA GLU A 335 -34.95 0.79 21.53
C GLU A 335 -34.12 -0.18 22.39
N GLN A 336 -32.88 -0.45 21.96
CA GLN A 336 -31.91 -1.24 22.72
C GLN A 336 -31.53 -0.56 24.04
N GLU A 337 -31.26 0.75 24.06
CA GLU A 337 -31.04 1.54 25.28
C GLU A 337 -32.24 1.48 26.23
N HIS A 338 -33.46 1.62 25.70
CA HIS A 338 -34.68 1.50 26.51
C HIS A 338 -34.80 0.11 27.13
N LYS A 339 -34.51 -0.94 26.35
CA LYS A 339 -34.53 -2.32 26.84
C LYS A 339 -33.47 -2.56 27.92
N ILE A 340 -32.25 -2.03 27.75
CA ILE A 340 -31.21 -2.06 28.78
C ILE A 340 -31.70 -1.34 30.04
N HIS A 341 -32.29 -0.16 29.92
CA HIS A 341 -32.80 0.60 31.05
C HIS A 341 -33.93 -0.14 31.79
N GLU A 342 -34.82 -0.84 31.08
CA GLU A 342 -35.83 -1.69 31.69
C GLU A 342 -35.23 -2.89 32.44
N LEU A 343 -34.20 -3.52 31.88
CA LEU A 343 -33.48 -4.61 32.52
C LEU A 343 -32.71 -4.13 33.76
N GLU A 344 -32.02 -2.99 33.69
CA GLU A 344 -31.34 -2.34 34.82
C GLU A 344 -32.33 -1.99 35.93
N LYS A 345 -33.49 -1.43 35.58
CA LYS A 345 -34.55 -1.14 36.55
C LYS A 345 -35.08 -2.41 37.22
N THR A 346 -35.23 -3.49 36.44
CA THR A 346 -35.64 -4.80 36.96
C THR A 346 -34.59 -5.36 37.91
N PHE A 347 -33.32 -5.27 37.54
CA PHE A 347 -32.17 -5.67 38.35
C PHE A 347 -32.13 -4.92 39.69
N GLU A 348 -32.25 -3.59 39.67
CA GLU A 348 -32.26 -2.75 40.88
C GLU A 348 -33.48 -3.02 41.77
N GLN A 349 -34.65 -3.25 41.16
CA GLN A 349 -35.83 -3.64 41.92
C GLN A 349 -35.63 -4.99 42.61
N LEU A 350 -35.14 -6.00 41.88
CA LEU A 350 -34.87 -7.33 42.43
C LEU A 350 -33.83 -7.27 43.56
N LYS A 351 -32.78 -6.47 43.37
CA LYS A 351 -31.75 -6.21 44.38
C LYS A 351 -32.38 -5.62 45.65
N LYS A 352 -33.21 -4.58 45.51
CA LYS A 352 -33.88 -3.94 46.64
C LYS A 352 -34.80 -4.90 47.39
N GLU A 353 -35.58 -5.71 46.67
CA GLU A 353 -36.46 -6.71 47.27
C GLU A 353 -35.65 -7.77 48.04
N TYR A 354 -34.51 -8.19 47.51
CA TYR A 354 -33.60 -9.14 48.17
C TYR A 354 -32.96 -8.58 49.45
N HIS A 355 -32.51 -7.32 49.44
CA HIS A 355 -31.89 -6.70 50.63
C HIS A 355 -32.89 -6.44 51.77
N GLN A 356 -34.20 -6.48 51.49
CA GLN A 356 -35.27 -6.30 52.49
C GLN A 356 -35.73 -7.62 53.13
N LEU A 357 -35.08 -8.75 52.80
CA LEU A 357 -35.43 -10.07 53.32
C LEU A 357 -34.92 -10.25 54.76
N GLU A 358 -35.75 -9.92 55.74
CA GLU A 358 -35.44 -10.10 57.17
C GLU A 358 -36.14 -11.31 57.79
N THR A 359 -37.19 -11.83 57.13
CA THR A 359 -38.05 -12.88 57.67
C THR A 359 -38.26 -14.01 56.68
N SER A 360 -38.53 -15.21 57.21
CA SER A 360 -38.89 -16.39 56.41
C SER A 360 -40.19 -16.20 55.61
N TYR A 361 -41.10 -15.32 56.07
CA TYR A 361 -42.26 -14.90 55.29
C TYR A 361 -41.84 -14.12 54.03
N GLN A 362 -41.01 -13.09 54.19
CA GLN A 362 -40.52 -12.27 53.09
C GLN A 362 -39.72 -13.10 52.08
N LEU A 363 -38.86 -14.02 52.55
CA LEU A 363 -38.13 -14.94 51.69
C LEU A 363 -39.09 -15.78 50.84
N VAL A 364 -40.14 -16.34 51.44
CA VAL A 364 -41.09 -17.18 50.71
C VAL A 364 -41.94 -16.37 49.72
N GLU A 365 -42.34 -15.15 50.07
CA GLU A 365 -43.02 -14.25 49.13
C GLU A 365 -42.11 -13.83 47.97
N PHE A 366 -40.82 -13.58 48.22
CA PHE A 366 -39.83 -13.32 47.18
C PHE A 366 -39.66 -14.53 46.23
N LEU A 367 -39.52 -15.74 46.78
CA LEU A 367 -39.41 -16.95 45.98
C LEU A 367 -40.71 -17.23 45.19
N LYS A 368 -41.88 -16.92 45.74
CA LYS A 368 -43.16 -17.01 45.01
C LYS A 368 -43.22 -16.04 43.83
N ALA A 369 -42.68 -14.83 43.99
CA ALA A 369 -42.68 -13.82 42.94
C ALA A 369 -41.71 -14.16 41.81
N HIS A 370 -40.53 -14.70 42.12
CA HIS A 370 -39.41 -14.75 41.17
C HIS A 370 -38.92 -16.16 40.81
N THR A 371 -39.15 -17.16 41.66
CA THR A 371 -38.59 -18.52 41.48
C THR A 371 -39.60 -19.66 41.72
N ALA A 372 -40.92 -19.38 41.69
CA ALA A 372 -41.95 -20.33 42.09
C ALA A 372 -41.94 -21.67 41.33
N GLU A 373 -41.49 -21.65 40.08
CA GLU A 373 -41.39 -22.84 39.23
C GLU A 373 -40.12 -23.66 39.45
N LEU A 374 -39.11 -23.11 40.15
CA LEU A 374 -37.87 -23.81 40.41
C LEU A 374 -38.05 -24.89 41.49
N PRO A 375 -37.47 -26.09 41.34
CA PRO A 375 -37.81 -27.24 42.18
C PRO A 375 -37.56 -27.02 43.69
N LYS A 376 -36.50 -26.29 44.08
CA LYS A 376 -36.18 -26.07 45.50
C LYS A 376 -37.04 -24.98 46.09
N SER A 377 -37.17 -23.86 45.39
CA SER A 377 -38.10 -22.78 45.72
C SER A 377 -39.53 -23.28 45.89
N LYS A 378 -40.04 -24.06 44.93
CA LYS A 378 -41.38 -24.66 44.95
C LYS A 378 -41.63 -25.51 46.19
N LYS A 379 -40.65 -26.34 46.57
CA LYS A 379 -40.78 -27.21 47.75
C LYS A 379 -40.69 -26.43 49.06
N LEU A 380 -39.83 -25.42 49.15
CA LEU A 380 -39.75 -24.54 50.33
C LEU A 380 -41.05 -23.75 50.51
N ILE A 381 -41.60 -23.19 49.42
CA ILE A 381 -42.88 -22.48 49.40
C ILE A 381 -44.00 -23.39 49.91
N GLN A 382 -44.04 -24.64 49.46
CA GLN A 382 -45.02 -25.63 49.92
C GLN A 382 -44.91 -25.87 51.43
N LEU A 383 -43.71 -26.18 51.94
CA LEU A 383 -43.48 -26.48 53.36
C LEU A 383 -43.82 -25.29 54.25
N TYR A 384 -43.47 -24.08 53.83
CA TYR A 384 -43.83 -22.86 54.55
C TYR A 384 -45.35 -22.63 54.56
N THR A 385 -46.03 -22.84 53.43
CA THR A 385 -47.48 -22.67 53.32
C THR A 385 -48.22 -23.65 54.23
N GLU A 386 -47.75 -24.90 54.29
CA GLU A 386 -48.25 -25.91 55.23
C GLU A 386 -48.03 -25.44 56.69
N TYR A 387 -46.79 -25.11 57.07
CA TYR A 387 -46.47 -24.58 58.40
C TYR A 387 -47.34 -23.36 58.79
N ALA A 388 -47.42 -22.35 57.93
CA ALA A 388 -48.19 -21.13 58.19
C ALA A 388 -49.68 -21.43 58.39
N SER A 389 -50.24 -22.37 57.61
CA SER A 389 -51.63 -22.79 57.76
C SER A 389 -51.90 -23.46 59.13
N PHE A 390 -51.00 -24.32 59.60
CA PHE A 390 -51.09 -24.95 60.92
C PHE A 390 -50.90 -23.95 62.06
N VAL A 391 -49.98 -23.00 61.94
CA VAL A 391 -49.80 -21.90 62.91
C VAL A 391 -51.08 -21.07 63.03
N GLN A 392 -51.72 -20.72 61.91
CA GLN A 392 -52.98 -19.97 61.92
C GLN A 392 -54.12 -20.77 62.57
N GLN A 393 -54.25 -22.06 62.25
CA GLN A 393 -55.26 -22.94 62.85
C GLN A 393 -55.06 -23.08 64.36
N TYR A 394 -53.81 -23.28 64.82
CA TYR A 394 -53.47 -23.34 66.24
C TYR A 394 -53.78 -22.04 66.97
N LYS A 395 -53.34 -20.89 66.44
CA LYS A 395 -53.63 -19.56 67.03
C LYS A 395 -55.12 -19.28 67.16
N ARG A 396 -55.91 -19.63 66.14
CA ARG A 396 -57.38 -19.50 66.17
C ARG A 396 -58.01 -20.42 67.22
N GLY A 397 -57.61 -21.68 67.26
CA GLY A 397 -58.16 -22.65 68.21
C GLY A 397 -57.84 -22.35 69.67
N VAL A 398 -56.64 -21.84 69.97
CA VAL A 398 -56.27 -21.37 71.32
C VAL A 398 -57.05 -20.11 71.70
N SER A 399 -57.15 -19.13 70.80
CA SER A 399 -57.86 -17.86 71.07
C SER A 399 -59.37 -18.04 71.26
N GLN A 400 -59.96 -19.04 70.60
CA GLN A 400 -61.38 -19.36 70.66
C GLN A 400 -61.73 -20.49 71.64
N GLN A 401 -60.75 -20.96 72.45
CA GLN A 401 -60.90 -22.07 73.40
C GLN A 401 -61.47 -23.36 72.77
N LEU A 402 -61.13 -23.62 71.51
CA LEU A 402 -61.63 -24.77 70.74
C LEU A 402 -60.90 -26.07 71.04
N PHE A 403 -59.81 -26.03 71.82
CA PHE A 403 -59.02 -27.21 72.19
C PHE A 403 -59.24 -27.57 73.66
N THR A 404 -59.60 -28.83 73.93
CA THR A 404 -59.67 -29.41 75.28
C THR A 404 -58.27 -29.64 75.87
N ASP A 405 -57.28 -29.94 75.02
CA ASP A 405 -55.85 -29.95 75.33
C ASP A 405 -55.09 -29.38 74.10
N PRO A 406 -54.39 -28.24 74.23
CA PRO A 406 -53.67 -27.62 73.11
C PRO A 406 -52.34 -28.31 72.78
N GLU A 407 -51.79 -29.17 73.65
CA GLU A 407 -50.45 -29.75 73.47
C GLU A 407 -50.30 -30.60 72.18
N PRO A 408 -51.23 -31.51 71.83
CA PRO A 408 -51.13 -32.29 70.59
C PRO A 408 -51.08 -31.43 69.31
N LYS A 409 -51.81 -30.29 69.30
CA LYS A 409 -51.80 -29.35 68.16
C LYS A 409 -50.56 -28.47 68.15
N ARG A 410 -49.99 -28.17 69.32
CA ARG A 410 -48.68 -27.51 69.45
C ARG A 410 -47.56 -28.40 68.91
N GLU A 411 -47.58 -29.69 69.23
CA GLU A 411 -46.63 -30.68 68.70
C GLU A 411 -46.70 -30.79 67.17
N GLU A 412 -47.90 -30.74 66.57
CA GLU A 412 -48.05 -30.66 65.11
C GLU A 412 -47.38 -29.40 64.53
N VAL A 413 -47.60 -28.22 65.12
CA VAL A 413 -46.95 -26.97 64.67
C VAL A 413 -45.43 -27.07 64.73
N VAL A 414 -44.89 -27.60 65.83
CA VAL A 414 -43.44 -27.82 66.01
C VAL A 414 -42.89 -28.79 64.96
N ARG A 415 -43.64 -29.84 64.61
CA ARG A 415 -43.25 -30.80 63.57
C ARG A 415 -43.14 -30.14 62.19
N TYR A 416 -44.12 -29.33 61.79
CA TYR A 416 -44.07 -28.64 60.50
C TYR A 416 -43.00 -27.54 60.47
N GLU A 417 -42.78 -26.85 61.58
CA GLU A 417 -41.67 -25.90 61.76
C GLU A 417 -40.32 -26.58 61.56
N GLN A 418 -40.10 -27.73 62.19
CA GLN A 418 -38.87 -28.51 62.04
C GLN A 418 -38.65 -28.99 60.60
N GLN A 419 -39.70 -29.43 59.91
CA GLN A 419 -39.61 -29.84 58.51
C GLN A 419 -39.21 -28.68 57.60
N PHE A 420 -39.82 -27.51 57.78
CA PHE A 420 -39.47 -26.29 57.06
C PHE A 420 -38.02 -25.86 57.33
N ILE A 421 -37.61 -25.76 58.60
CA ILE A 421 -36.25 -25.34 58.99
C ILE A 421 -35.19 -26.32 58.49
N THR A 422 -35.45 -27.63 58.60
CA THR A 422 -34.51 -28.67 58.15
C THR A 422 -34.30 -28.58 56.64
N TYR A 423 -35.41 -28.49 55.88
CA TYR A 423 -35.32 -28.33 54.43
C TYR A 423 -34.61 -27.04 54.03
N PHE A 424 -34.92 -25.92 54.68
CA PHE A 424 -34.23 -24.65 54.42
C PHE A 424 -32.72 -24.76 54.68
N LYS A 425 -32.30 -25.34 55.81
CA LYS A 425 -30.88 -25.53 56.13
C LYS A 425 -30.15 -26.42 55.13
N GLU A 426 -30.79 -27.51 54.71
CA GLU A 426 -30.21 -28.44 53.73
C GLU A 426 -30.13 -27.86 52.32
N GLN A 427 -31.08 -27.00 51.95
CA GLN A 427 -31.18 -26.45 50.59
C GLN A 427 -30.75 -24.99 50.49
N LYS A 428 -30.25 -24.38 51.57
CA LYS A 428 -29.85 -22.97 51.66
C LYS A 428 -28.96 -22.53 50.50
N SER A 429 -27.90 -23.28 50.23
CA SER A 429 -26.96 -23.00 49.13
C SER A 429 -27.61 -23.16 47.76
N ALA A 430 -28.48 -24.16 47.58
CA ALA A 430 -29.19 -24.38 46.34
C ALA A 430 -30.23 -23.28 46.05
N LEU A 431 -30.92 -22.79 47.09
CA LEU A 431 -31.86 -21.67 47.00
C LEU A 431 -31.12 -20.35 46.70
N LEU A 432 -29.98 -20.11 47.36
CA LEU A 432 -29.14 -18.96 47.05
C LEU A 432 -28.66 -19.00 45.59
N HIS A 433 -28.27 -20.18 45.12
CA HIS A 433 -27.90 -20.37 43.73
C HIS A 433 -29.07 -20.10 42.77
N GLU A 434 -30.28 -20.56 43.07
CA GLU A 434 -31.50 -20.25 42.29
C GLU A 434 -31.74 -18.73 42.21
N ILE A 435 -31.53 -17.99 43.30
CA ILE A 435 -31.62 -16.52 43.32
C ILE A 435 -30.50 -15.87 42.50
N GLN A 436 -29.25 -16.32 42.65
CA GLN A 436 -28.10 -15.83 41.88
C GLN A 436 -28.30 -15.99 40.38
N GLN A 437 -28.91 -17.10 39.93
CA GLN A 437 -29.21 -17.33 38.51
C GLN A 437 -30.16 -16.27 37.93
N LEU A 438 -31.05 -15.66 38.73
CA LEU A 438 -31.90 -14.57 38.27
C LEU A 438 -31.09 -13.31 37.92
N PHE A 439 -30.15 -12.93 38.78
CA PHE A 439 -29.28 -11.78 38.56
C PHE A 439 -28.34 -12.00 37.36
N ILE A 440 -27.75 -13.20 37.25
CA ILE A 440 -26.87 -13.58 36.14
C ILE A 440 -27.62 -13.54 34.79
N GLU A 441 -28.87 -14.00 34.76
CA GLU A 441 -29.65 -14.01 33.51
C GLU A 441 -30.00 -12.59 33.03
N ILE A 442 -30.33 -11.67 33.95
CA ILE A 442 -30.57 -10.26 33.61
C ILE A 442 -29.28 -9.61 33.11
N GLU A 443 -28.16 -9.82 33.81
CA GLU A 443 -26.84 -9.32 33.40
C GLU A 443 -26.46 -9.83 32.01
N LYS A 444 -26.62 -11.13 31.75
CA LYS A 444 -26.32 -11.73 30.46
C LYS A 444 -27.13 -11.09 29.33
N GLN A 445 -28.40 -10.80 29.57
CA GLN A 445 -29.26 -10.12 28.58
C GLN A 445 -28.81 -8.69 28.31
N ILE A 446 -28.40 -7.94 29.34
CA ILE A 446 -27.80 -6.60 29.19
C ILE A 446 -26.53 -6.70 28.33
N LEU A 447 -25.60 -7.57 28.71
CA LEU A 447 -24.32 -7.75 28.02
C LEU A 447 -24.48 -8.22 26.57
N GLU A 448 -25.45 -9.07 26.26
CA GLU A 448 -25.70 -9.54 24.89
C GLU A 448 -26.12 -8.37 23.98
N ILE A 449 -27.00 -7.49 24.47
CA ILE A 449 -27.46 -6.30 23.72
C ILE A 449 -26.29 -5.33 23.53
N GLU A 450 -25.52 -5.07 24.58
CA GLU A 450 -24.37 -4.15 24.53
C GLU A 450 -23.30 -4.66 23.56
N ASN A 451 -22.91 -5.95 23.62
CA ASN A 451 -21.91 -6.53 22.72
C ASN A 451 -22.32 -6.48 21.23
N GLN A 452 -23.61 -6.68 20.91
CA GLN A 452 -24.11 -6.59 19.54
C GLN A 452 -24.00 -5.16 18.99
N SER A 453 -24.30 -4.16 19.83
CA SER A 453 -24.17 -2.75 19.47
C SER A 453 -22.71 -2.34 19.24
N GLU A 454 -21.81 -2.77 20.14
CA GLU A 454 -20.37 -2.50 20.05
C GLU A 454 -19.77 -3.11 18.78
N TYR A 455 -20.11 -4.37 18.46
CA TYR A 455 -19.65 -5.04 17.25
C TYR A 455 -20.04 -4.27 15.98
N ARG A 456 -21.26 -3.71 15.91
CA ARG A 456 -21.73 -2.91 14.78
C ARG A 456 -20.91 -1.63 14.62
N VAL A 457 -20.67 -0.90 15.71
CA VAL A 457 -19.88 0.34 15.70
C VAL A 457 -18.43 0.05 15.29
N VAL A 458 -17.79 -0.97 15.87
CA VAL A 458 -16.42 -1.37 15.53
C VAL A 458 -16.30 -1.77 14.05
N ARG A 459 -17.33 -2.42 13.48
CA ARG A 459 -17.35 -2.78 12.05
C ARG A 459 -17.40 -1.53 11.16
N LEU A 460 -18.23 -0.55 11.49
CA LEU A 460 -18.33 0.73 10.78
C LEU A 460 -17.05 1.57 10.93
N GLU A 461 -16.43 1.60 12.11
CA GLU A 461 -15.12 2.24 12.29
C GLU A 461 -14.03 1.61 11.43
N LYS A 462 -14.01 0.26 11.35
CA LYS A 462 -13.09 -0.45 10.46
C LYS A 462 -13.33 -0.09 9.00
N ALA A 463 -14.59 0.05 8.58
CA ALA A 463 -14.93 0.52 7.23
C ALA A 463 -14.45 1.96 6.99
N ALA A 464 -14.66 2.89 7.93
CA ALA A 464 -14.19 4.27 7.82
C ALA A 464 -12.66 4.35 7.69
N LYS A 465 -11.93 3.61 8.53
CA LYS A 465 -10.46 3.50 8.45
C LYS A 465 -9.99 2.92 7.12
N ARG A 466 -10.69 1.93 6.57
CA ARG A 466 -10.38 1.35 5.25
C ARG A 466 -10.53 2.38 4.14
N LEU A 467 -11.58 3.20 4.16
CA LEU A 467 -11.76 4.28 3.17
C LEU A 467 -10.71 5.38 3.34
N GLN A 468 -10.40 5.80 4.57
CA GLN A 468 -9.33 6.78 4.84
C GLN A 468 -7.96 6.33 4.33
N ALA A 469 -7.69 5.03 4.23
CA ALA A 469 -6.46 4.53 3.62
C ALA A 469 -6.29 4.95 2.13
N PHE A 470 -7.38 5.34 1.47
CA PHE A 470 -7.39 5.87 0.10
C PHE A 470 -7.21 7.40 0.02
N ASP A 471 -7.11 8.12 1.14
CA ASP A 471 -6.96 9.58 1.16
C ASP A 471 -5.80 10.10 0.29
N PRO A 472 -4.61 9.43 0.27
CA PRO A 472 -3.54 9.84 -0.62
C PRO A 472 -3.92 9.77 -2.11
N ILE A 473 -4.77 8.81 -2.49
CA ILE A 473 -5.24 8.65 -3.89
C ILE A 473 -6.27 9.73 -4.23
N VAL A 474 -7.19 10.05 -3.30
CA VAL A 474 -8.17 11.14 -3.47
C VAL A 474 -7.46 12.49 -3.61
N GLN A 475 -6.44 12.73 -2.78
CA GLN A 475 -5.61 13.93 -2.87
C GLN A 475 -4.84 13.99 -4.19
N ALA A 476 -4.20 12.90 -4.60
CA ALA A 476 -3.51 12.82 -5.89
C ALA A 476 -4.46 13.08 -7.07
N LYS A 477 -5.66 12.48 -7.06
CA LYS A 477 -6.70 12.73 -8.06
C LYS A 477 -7.07 14.21 -8.17
N THR A 478 -7.20 14.89 -7.02
CA THR A 478 -7.53 16.32 -6.96
C THR A 478 -6.41 17.17 -7.56
N GLU A 479 -5.15 16.89 -7.20
CA GLU A 479 -3.99 17.60 -7.76
C GLU A 479 -3.84 17.37 -9.27
N ILE A 480 -4.01 16.14 -9.74
CA ILE A 480 -3.98 15.81 -11.18
C ILE A 480 -5.08 16.56 -11.91
N THR A 481 -6.30 16.62 -11.35
CA THR A 481 -7.41 17.38 -11.93
C THR A 481 -7.04 18.86 -12.06
N SER A 482 -6.42 19.44 -11.04
CA SER A 482 -5.96 20.84 -11.08
C SER A 482 -4.91 21.10 -12.16
N ILE A 483 -3.94 20.19 -12.33
CA ILE A 483 -2.92 20.30 -13.40
C ILE A 483 -3.59 20.24 -14.78
N LEU A 484 -4.53 19.32 -14.97
CA LEU A 484 -5.26 19.20 -16.23
C LEU A 484 -6.10 20.45 -16.53
N GLU A 485 -6.72 21.07 -15.53
CA GLU A 485 -7.49 22.32 -15.71
C GLU A 485 -6.61 23.48 -16.19
N GLN A 486 -5.34 23.52 -15.79
CA GLN A 486 -4.36 24.49 -16.27
C GLN A 486 -3.87 24.19 -17.70
N LYS A 487 -4.13 22.98 -18.22
CA LYS A 487 -3.62 22.48 -19.50
C LYS A 487 -4.70 22.26 -20.58
N THR A 488 -5.83 22.96 -20.46
CA THR A 488 -7.00 22.80 -21.37
C THR A 488 -6.72 23.12 -22.84
N MET A 489 -5.60 23.75 -23.16
CA MET A 489 -5.16 24.00 -24.54
C MET A 489 -4.74 22.75 -25.31
N TYR A 490 -4.44 21.62 -24.64
CA TYR A 490 -4.08 20.37 -25.30
C TYR A 490 -5.34 19.56 -25.66
N GLU A 491 -5.36 18.99 -26.86
CA GLU A 491 -6.53 18.32 -27.45
C GLU A 491 -7.10 17.18 -26.59
N ASP A 492 -6.23 16.37 -25.95
CA ASP A 492 -6.63 15.22 -25.14
C ASP A 492 -7.18 15.59 -23.75
N VAL A 493 -6.85 16.78 -23.24
CA VAL A 493 -7.07 17.17 -21.84
C VAL A 493 -8.55 17.25 -21.46
N PRO A 494 -9.46 17.83 -22.28
CA PRO A 494 -10.90 17.84 -21.96
C PRO A 494 -11.49 16.43 -21.75
N HIS A 495 -11.04 15.44 -22.54
CA HIS A 495 -11.48 14.06 -22.39
C HIS A 495 -10.95 13.41 -21.10
N LEU A 496 -9.67 13.64 -20.77
CA LEU A 496 -9.09 13.17 -19.51
C LEU A 496 -9.75 13.81 -18.29
N LEU A 497 -10.01 15.12 -18.32
CA LEU A 497 -10.72 15.86 -17.27
C LEU A 497 -12.12 15.30 -17.02
N LYS A 498 -12.88 15.02 -18.09
CA LYS A 498 -14.18 14.38 -17.95
C LYS A 498 -14.05 13.02 -17.27
N ARG A 499 -13.14 12.18 -17.76
CA ARG A 499 -12.97 10.80 -17.28
C ARG A 499 -12.50 10.71 -15.84
N ILE A 500 -11.61 11.60 -15.39
CA ILE A 500 -11.15 11.64 -14.00
C ILE A 500 -12.24 12.15 -13.06
N LYS A 501 -13.04 13.14 -13.48
CA LYS A 501 -14.15 13.69 -12.69
C LYS A 501 -15.29 12.67 -12.49
N GLU A 502 -15.55 11.81 -13.46
CA GLU A 502 -16.56 10.72 -13.37
C GLU A 502 -16.26 9.66 -12.29
N ILE A 503 -15.02 9.59 -11.79
CA ILE A 503 -14.62 8.54 -10.85
C ILE A 503 -15.05 8.95 -9.44
N ASN A 504 -16.10 8.32 -8.93
CA ASN A 504 -16.61 8.62 -7.60
C ASN A 504 -15.72 8.00 -6.50
N MET A 505 -14.89 8.83 -5.88
CA MET A 505 -14.09 8.51 -4.69
C MET A 505 -14.38 9.48 -3.54
N ASP A 506 -15.51 10.19 -3.59
CA ASP A 506 -15.87 11.14 -2.55
C ASP A 506 -16.63 10.42 -1.43
N TYR A 507 -15.87 9.79 -0.53
CA TYR A 507 -16.40 9.14 0.67
C TYR A 507 -16.36 10.05 1.90
N ALA A 508 -15.82 11.27 1.78
CA ALA A 508 -15.72 12.20 2.90
C ALA A 508 -17.08 12.53 3.54
N PRO A 509 -18.18 12.72 2.77
CA PRO A 509 -19.51 12.94 3.33
C PRO A 509 -19.99 11.77 4.20
N VAL A 510 -19.78 10.54 3.74
CA VAL A 510 -20.25 9.33 4.43
C VAL A 510 -19.46 9.09 5.72
N ILE A 511 -18.14 9.34 5.70
CA ILE A 511 -17.32 9.26 6.91
C ILE A 511 -17.69 10.36 7.91
N THR A 512 -17.87 11.60 7.44
CA THR A 512 -18.26 12.73 8.29
C THR A 512 -19.59 12.44 8.97
N TYR A 513 -20.57 11.94 8.20
CA TYR A 513 -21.87 11.52 8.71
C TYR A 513 -21.73 10.43 9.79
N PHE A 514 -20.91 9.41 9.54
CA PHE A 514 -20.64 8.36 10.52
C PHE A 514 -20.04 8.93 11.81
N GLU A 515 -19.01 9.77 11.75
CA GLU A 515 -18.37 10.35 12.94
C GLU A 515 -19.32 11.26 13.74
N GLU A 516 -20.21 11.99 13.08
CA GLU A 516 -21.26 12.78 13.75
C GLU A 516 -22.26 11.89 14.49
N LYS A 517 -22.70 10.79 13.86
CA LYS A 517 -23.68 9.86 14.43
C LYS A 517 -23.09 8.85 15.40
N LYS A 518 -21.80 8.58 15.32
CA LYS A 518 -21.07 7.65 16.20
C LYS A 518 -21.31 7.94 17.68
N LYS A 519 -21.37 9.22 18.07
CA LYS A 519 -21.67 9.63 19.45
C LYS A 519 -23.07 9.24 19.93
N GLN A 520 -24.02 9.10 19.01
CA GLN A 520 -25.40 8.67 19.28
C GLN A 520 -25.55 7.14 19.28
N LEU A 521 -24.50 6.42 18.89
CA LEU A 521 -24.42 4.96 18.88
C LEU A 521 -23.48 4.41 19.95
N ALA A 522 -22.74 5.29 20.64
CA ALA A 522 -21.79 4.89 21.65
C ALA A 522 -22.56 4.50 22.91
N VAL A 523 -22.64 3.20 23.15
CA VAL A 523 -23.06 2.64 24.44
C VAL A 523 -21.95 2.91 25.47
N GLU A 524 -22.32 3.16 26.72
CA GLU A 524 -21.40 3.32 27.84
C GLU A 524 -20.42 2.13 27.96
N ASP A 525 -19.28 2.33 28.60
CA ASP A 525 -18.21 1.33 28.69
C ASP A 525 -18.70 0.04 29.38
N VAL A 526 -18.87 -1.01 28.56
CA VAL A 526 -19.33 -2.36 28.97
C VAL A 526 -18.46 -2.91 30.10
N GLN A 527 -17.16 -2.58 30.15
CA GLN A 527 -16.26 -3.06 31.20
C GLN A 527 -16.54 -2.43 32.57
N GLN A 528 -17.01 -1.17 32.61
CA GLN A 528 -17.39 -0.53 33.87
C GLN A 528 -18.65 -1.15 34.46
N LYS A 529 -19.64 -1.48 33.61
CA LYS A 529 -20.89 -2.11 34.06
C LYS A 529 -20.69 -3.54 34.54
N GLN A 530 -19.84 -4.32 33.86
CA GLN A 530 -19.47 -5.66 34.32
C GLN A 530 -18.88 -5.67 35.74
N ALA A 531 -18.04 -4.68 36.08
CA ALA A 531 -17.48 -4.57 37.43
C ALA A 531 -18.57 -4.32 38.49
N VAL A 532 -19.56 -3.48 38.19
CA VAL A 532 -20.67 -3.17 39.10
C VAL A 532 -21.55 -4.41 39.35
N TYR A 533 -21.84 -5.20 38.32
CA TYR A 533 -22.64 -6.42 38.48
C TYR A 533 -21.87 -7.53 39.19
N GLN A 534 -20.57 -7.67 38.91
CA GLN A 534 -19.70 -8.64 39.57
C GLN A 534 -19.56 -8.37 41.08
N ASP A 535 -19.40 -7.12 41.49
CA ASP A 535 -19.34 -6.72 42.91
C ASP A 535 -20.61 -7.15 43.67
N ILE A 536 -21.78 -7.10 43.02
CA ILE A 536 -23.07 -7.48 43.61
C ILE A 536 -23.22 -9.01 43.70
N LEU A 537 -22.76 -9.76 42.69
CA LEU A 537 -22.71 -11.22 42.75
C LEU A 537 -21.77 -11.71 43.87
N ASP A 538 -20.68 -10.98 44.12
CA ASP A 538 -19.73 -11.24 45.20
C ASP A 538 -20.30 -10.86 46.58
N GLU A 539 -21.12 -9.80 46.68
CA GLU A 539 -21.88 -9.44 47.88
C GLU A 539 -22.93 -10.52 48.25
N LEU A 540 -23.63 -11.08 47.25
CA LEU A 540 -24.54 -12.20 47.42
C LEU A 540 -23.85 -13.50 47.89
N LEU A 541 -22.55 -13.66 47.65
CA LEU A 541 -21.74 -14.78 48.15
C LEU A 541 -21.35 -14.61 49.63
N LEU A 542 -21.28 -13.38 50.13
CA LEU A 542 -20.85 -13.03 51.48
C LEU A 542 -22.01 -12.98 52.51
N GLU A 543 -23.23 -12.72 52.08
CA GLU A 543 -24.39 -12.56 52.97
C GLU A 543 -25.31 -13.78 52.97
N MET A 544 -25.04 -14.72 53.88
CA MET A 544 -26.08 -15.38 54.68
C MET A 544 -25.41 -16.08 55.88
N THR A 545 -24.77 -15.30 56.75
CA THR A 545 -24.28 -15.79 58.05
C THR A 545 -25.38 -15.64 59.10
N TYR A 546 -26.17 -16.71 59.27
CA TYR A 546 -26.82 -17.10 60.51
C TYR A 546 -26.94 -18.63 60.55
#